data_AF-A0A9E0TTG1-F1
#
_entry.id   AF-A0A9E0TTG1-F1
#
_cell.length_a   1.000
_cell.length_b   1.000
_cell.length_c   1.000
_cell.angle_alpha   90.00
_cell.angle_beta   90.00
_cell.angle_gamma   90.00
#
_symmetry.space_group_name_H-M   'P 1'
#
loop_
_entity.id
_entity.type
_entity.pdbx_description
1 polymer ?
#
loop_
_entity_poly.entity_id
_entity_poly.type
_entity_poly.pdbx_seq_one_letter_code
_entity_poly.pdbx_strand_id
1 'polypeptide(L)' 'MDTQVEAGGVLLSLMQTCRGLGVNPREYLEDVIRRLMGHSNQKLKDLLPDEWQKRRQKSNKGK' A
#
# COMPACT_ATOMS: atom_id res chain seq x y z
N MET A 1 -24.33 -1.48 -15.84
CA MET A 1 -23.65 -1.78 -14.57
C MET A 1 -22.15 -1.96 -14.80
N ASP A 2 -21.49 -1.02 -15.47
CA ASP A 2 -20.13 -1.23 -15.97
C ASP A 2 -19.32 0.07 -15.89
N THR A 3 -18.77 0.33 -14.70
CA THR A 3 -17.77 1.39 -14.42
C THR A 3 -17.08 1.13 -13.08
N GLN A 4 -17.71 0.36 -12.18
CA GLN A 4 -17.19 0.11 -10.82
C GLN A 4 -16.09 -0.97 -10.76
N VAL A 5 -15.93 -1.79 -11.81
CA VAL A 5 -14.93 -2.88 -11.86
C VAL A 5 -13.50 -2.39 -12.11
N GLU A 6 -13.31 -1.22 -12.71
CA GLU A 6 -11.98 -0.72 -13.08
C GLU A 6 -11.16 -0.32 -11.85
N ALA A 7 -11.76 0.42 -10.91
CA ALA A 7 -11.11 0.75 -9.64
C ALA A 7 -10.97 -0.48 -8.73
N GLY A 8 -11.95 -1.38 -8.77
CA GLY A 8 -11.93 -2.65 -8.04
C GLY A 8 -10.81 -3.59 -8.53
N GLY A 9 -10.59 -3.70 -9.83
CA GLY A 9 -9.59 -4.59 -10.43
C GLY A 9 -8.16 -4.22 -10.05
N VAL A 10 -7.85 -2.92 -10.01
CA VAL A 10 -6.54 -2.43 -9.53
C VAL A 10 -6.36 -2.71 -8.04
N LEU A 11 -7.37 -2.42 -7.22
CA LEU A 11 -7.35 -2.70 -5.78
C LEU A 11 -7.21 -4.20 -5.49
N LEU A 12 -7.93 -5.05 -6.23
CA LEU A 12 -7.88 -6.51 -6.08
C LEU A 12 -6.51 -7.08 -6.48
N SER A 13 -5.92 -6.59 -7.58
CA SER A 13 -4.57 -6.98 -7.99
C SER A 13 -3.51 -6.56 -6.95
N LEU A 14 -3.69 -5.38 -6.36
CA LEU A 14 -2.85 -4.89 -5.28
C LEU A 14 -3.01 -5.73 -4.00
N MET A 15 -4.24 -6.10 -3.65
CA MET A 15 -4.54 -6.97 -2.50
C MET A 15 -3.94 -8.36 -2.66
N GLN A 16 -3.99 -8.94 -3.86
CA GLN A 16 -3.33 -10.21 -4.19
C GLN A 16 -1.80 -10.09 -3.99
N THR A 17 -1.21 -8.97 -4.43
CA THR A 17 0.21 -8.66 -4.22
C THR A 17 0.56 -8.55 -2.74
N CYS A 18 -0.24 -7.82 -1.95
CA CYS A 18 -0.08 -7.71 -0.50
C CYS A 18 -0.14 -9.07 0.19
N ARG A 19 -1.07 -9.95 -0.23
CA ARG A 19 -1.21 -11.30 0.32
C ARG A 19 0.03 -12.16 0.03
N GLY A 20 0.61 -12.08 -1.16
CA GLY A 20 1.86 -12.76 -1.49
C GLY A 20 3.08 -12.27 -0.70
N LEU A 21 3.07 -11.01 -0.28
CA LEU A 21 4.13 -10.39 0.52
C LEU A 21 3.94 -10.56 2.04
N GLY A 22 2.79 -11.05 2.49
CA GLY A 22 2.42 -11.13 3.91
C GLY A 22 2.01 -9.79 4.53
N VAL A 23 1.68 -8.79 3.70
CA VAL A 23 1.27 -7.45 4.13
C VAL A 23 -0.23 -7.42 4.40
N ASN A 24 -0.63 -6.79 5.51
CA ASN A 24 -2.03 -6.50 5.77
C ASN A 24 -2.53 -5.39 4.84
N PRO A 25 -3.46 -5.67 3.90
CA PRO A 25 -3.88 -4.70 2.91
C PRO A 25 -4.63 -3.50 3.51
N ARG A 26 -5.27 -3.69 4.67
CA ARG A 26 -5.95 -2.60 5.38
C ARG A 26 -4.96 -1.59 5.96
N GLU A 27 -3.91 -2.08 6.61
CA GLU A 27 -2.84 -1.20 7.14
C GLU A 27 -2.08 -0.51 6.01
N TYR A 28 -1.80 -1.25 4.94
CA TYR A 28 -1.16 -0.69 3.75
C TYR A 28 -2.00 0.45 3.15
N LEU A 29 -3.30 0.23 2.93
CA LEU A 29 -4.18 1.23 2.33
C LEU A 29 -4.34 2.45 3.24
N GLU A 30 -4.46 2.25 4.56
CA GLU A 30 -4.54 3.35 5.53
C GLU A 30 -3.27 4.21 5.50
N ASP A 31 -2.08 3.59 5.48
CA ASP A 31 -0.80 4.30 5.43
C ASP A 31 -0.62 5.04 4.10
N VAL A 32 -1.02 4.42 2.98
CA VAL A 32 -1.01 5.02 1.64
C VAL A 32 -1.93 6.24 1.58
N ILE A 33 -3.19 6.11 2.02
CA ILE A 33 -4.16 7.21 2.01
C ILE A 33 -3.71 8.34 2.94
N ARG A 34 -3.18 8.01 4.12
CA ARG A 34 -2.71 8.98 5.12
C ARG A 34 -1.46 9.73 4.64
N ARG A 35 -0.52 9.06 3.97
CA ARG A 35 0.64 9.70 3.31
C ARG A 35 0.22 10.58 2.13
N LEU A 36 -0.76 10.12 1.34
CA LEU A 36 -1.27 10.86 0.20
C LEU A 36 -1.96 12.16 0.62
N MET A 37 -2.71 12.14 1.73
CA MET A 37 -3.34 13.34 2.31
C MET A 37 -2.36 14.23 3.10
N GLY A 38 -1.24 13.68 3.58
CA GLY A 38 -0.32 14.35 4.51
C GLY A 38 0.59 15.38 3.86
N HIS A 39 1.35 15.02 2.82
CA HIS A 39 2.20 15.94 2.05
C HIS A 39 2.50 15.30 0.70
N SER A 40 2.08 15.95 -0.39
CA SER A 40 2.08 15.42 -1.76
C SER A 40 3.36 14.69 -2.19
N ASN A 41 3.15 13.47 -2.66
CA ASN A 41 3.85 12.81 -3.77
C ASN A 41 5.37 12.56 -3.66
N GLN A 42 5.99 12.66 -2.49
CA GLN A 42 7.37 12.23 -2.35
C GLN A 42 7.46 10.70 -2.28
N LYS A 43 7.68 10.12 -3.47
CA LYS A 43 8.02 8.71 -3.72
C LYS A 43 6.84 7.73 -3.61
N LEU A 44 5.90 7.80 -4.55
CA LEU A 44 4.92 6.73 -4.81
C LEU A 44 5.55 5.34 -4.96
N LYS A 45 6.80 5.26 -5.44
CA LYS A 45 7.56 3.99 -5.48
C LYS A 45 7.83 3.41 -4.08
N ASP A 46 7.97 4.25 -3.05
CA ASP A 46 8.12 3.84 -1.64
C ASP A 46 6.79 3.36 -1.04
N LEU A 47 5.67 3.72 -1.69
CA LEU A 47 4.34 3.22 -1.36
C LEU A 47 4.05 1.86 -2.00
N LEU A 48 4.94 1.31 -2.85
CA LEU A 48 4.76 -0.06 -3.34
C LEU A 48 4.76 -1.03 -2.15
N PRO A 49 3.94 -2.09 -2.16
CA PRO A 49 3.79 -2.98 -1.01
C PRO A 49 5.10 -3.65 -0.56
N ASP A 50 6.02 -3.88 -1.50
CA ASP A 50 7.36 -4.41 -1.22
C ASP A 50 8.25 -3.40 -0.45
N GLU A 51 8.34 -2.16 -0.93
CA GLU A 51 9.13 -1.10 -0.29
C GLU A 51 8.51 -0.64 1.04
N TRP A 52 7.18 -0.52 1.09
CA TRP A 52 6.43 -0.21 2.30
C TRP A 52 6.73 -1.22 3.42
N GLN A 53 6.72 -2.52 3.08
CA GLN A 53 7.03 -3.58 4.04
C GLN A 53 8.47 -3.49 4.54
N LYS A 54 9.45 -3.28 3.66
CA LYS A 54 10.87 -3.11 4.04
C LYS A 54 11.06 -1.91 4.98
N ARG A 55 10.39 -0.80 4.71
CA ARG A 55 10.44 0.42 5.54
C ARG A 55 9.84 0.17 6.93
N ARG A 56 8.72 -0.54 7.00
CA ARG A 56 8.05 -0.86 8.26
C ARG A 56 8.87 -1.84 9.12
N GLN A 57 9.51 -2.83 8.50
CA GLN A 57 10.44 -3.73 9.19
C GLN A 57 11.67 -2.97 9.75
N LYS A 58 12.21 -2.00 9.01
CA LYS A 58 13.28 -1.12 9.51
C LYS A 58 12.83 -0.26 10.69
N SER A 59 11.63 0.32 10.65
CA SER A 59 11.07 1.09 11.76
C SER A 59 10.92 0.25 13.04
N ASN A 60 10.53 -1.02 12.90
CA ASN A 60 10.33 -1.92 14.03
C ASN A 60 11.63 -2.47 14.63
N LYS A 61 12.79 -2.27 13.98
CA LYS A 61 14.09 -2.80 14.42
C LYS A 61 14.97 -1.78 15.15
N GLY A 62 14.43 -0.60 15.46
CA GLY A 62 15.11 0.51 16.12
C GLY A 62 14.63 0.83 17.54
N LYS A 63 13.94 -0.10 18.21
CA LYS A 63 13.61 -0.01 19.64
C LYS A 63 14.39 -1.04 20.44
#